data_AF-A0A832CH77-F1
#
_entry.id   AF-A0A832CH77-F1
#
_cell.length_a   1.000
_cell.length_b   1.000
_cell.length_c   1.000
_cell.angle_alpha   90.00
_cell.angle_beta   90.00
_cell.angle_gamma   90.00
#
_symmetry.space_group_name_H-M   'P 1'
#
loop_
_entity.id
_entity.type
_entity.pdbx_description
1 polymer ?
#
loop_
_entity_poly.entity_id
_entity_poly.type
_entity_poly.pdbx_seq_one_letter_code
_entity_poly.pdbx_strand_id
1 'polypeptide(L)'
;VIRFGSILKTNPNEFENILPYLKMLNAKAAYAMGRDLISKEFKDFISESLNQIKDRDDFEAFSGYFEAFMGYYKFYDEKGETL
;
A
#
# COMPACT_ATOMS: atom_id res chain seq x y z
N VAL A 1 -2.51 5.00 -13.19
CA VAL A 1 -1.58 4.33 -12.25
C VAL A 1 -0.35 5.21 -12.12
N ILE A 2 -0.06 5.76 -10.94
CA ILE A 2 1.12 6.61 -10.73
C ILE A 2 2.34 5.70 -10.70
N ARG A 3 3.28 5.91 -11.63
CA ARG A 3 4.45 5.04 -11.82
C ARG A 3 5.61 5.52 -10.93
N PHE A 4 5.51 5.25 -9.63
CA PHE A 4 6.49 5.69 -8.63
C PHE A 4 7.93 5.18 -8.90
N GLY A 5 8.08 4.01 -9.51
CA GLY A 5 9.39 3.40 -9.78
C GLY A 5 10.27 4.16 -10.80
N SER A 6 9.70 5.02 -11.65
CA SER A 6 10.49 5.87 -12.55
C SER A 6 10.98 7.17 -11.89
N ILE A 7 10.33 7.61 -10.80
CA ILE A 7 10.66 8.84 -10.07
C ILE A 7 11.79 8.53 -9.05
N LEU A 8 11.66 7.42 -8.32
CA LEU A 8 12.62 7.02 -7.28
C LEU A 8 14.02 6.63 -7.77
N LYS A 9 14.26 6.50 -9.08
CA LYS A 9 15.57 6.13 -9.64
C LYS A 9 16.54 7.30 -9.81
N THR A 10 16.10 8.55 -9.66
CA THR A 10 16.90 9.70 -10.12
C THR A 10 17.50 10.55 -8.99
N ASN A 11 16.89 10.64 -7.81
CA ASN A 11 17.49 11.33 -6.64
C ASN A 11 16.97 10.80 -5.29
N PRO A 12 17.84 10.55 -4.28
CA PRO A 12 17.43 10.16 -2.93
C PRO A 12 16.48 11.14 -2.23
N ASN A 13 16.59 12.44 -2.52
CA ASN A 13 15.73 13.50 -1.98
C ASN A 13 14.30 13.51 -2.57
N GLU A 14 13.99 12.66 -3.55
CA GLU A 14 12.63 12.60 -4.12
C GLU A 14 11.65 11.80 -3.27
N PHE A 15 12.13 10.97 -2.35
CA PHE A 15 11.25 10.21 -1.48
C PHE A 15 10.41 11.11 -0.56
N GLU A 16 11.01 12.19 -0.03
CA GLU A 16 10.27 13.17 0.79
C GLU A 16 9.11 13.81 0.02
N ASN A 17 9.26 13.99 -1.30
CA ASN A 17 8.18 14.50 -2.15
C ASN A 17 7.06 13.47 -2.35
N ILE A 18 7.36 12.17 -2.26
CA ILE A 18 6.41 11.07 -2.46
C ILE A 18 5.69 10.71 -1.15
N LEU A 19 6.35 10.89 -0.01
CA LEU A 19 5.83 10.52 1.31
C LEU A 19 4.43 11.10 1.62
N PRO A 20 4.11 12.37 1.31
CA PRO A 20 2.75 12.90 1.45
C PRO A 20 1.72 12.14 0.61
N TYR A 21 2.07 11.75 -0.62
CA TYR A 21 1.17 11.00 -1.51
C TYR A 21 0.96 9.56 -1.02
N LEU A 22 1.97 8.94 -0.42
CA LEU A 22 1.82 7.65 0.25
C LEU A 22 0.86 7.78 1.44
N LYS A 23 1.04 8.80 2.28
CA LYS A 23 0.13 9.05 3.42
C LYS A 23 -1.30 9.37 2.99
N MET A 24 -1.49 9.99 1.82
CA MET A 24 -2.82 10.25 1.25
C MET A 24 -3.62 8.96 0.93
N LEU A 25 -2.96 7.81 0.80
CA LEU A 25 -3.65 6.53 0.64
C LEU A 25 -4.56 6.20 1.84
N ASN A 26 -4.27 6.71 3.04
CA ASN A 26 -5.16 6.59 4.20
C ASN A 26 -6.55 7.17 3.93
N ALA A 27 -6.62 8.34 3.28
CA ALA A 27 -7.90 8.96 2.92
C ALA A 27 -8.66 8.12 1.88
N LYS A 28 -7.95 7.52 0.92
CA LYS A 28 -8.55 6.63 -0.08
C LYS A 28 -9.09 5.35 0.55
N ALA A 29 -8.34 4.75 1.47
CA ALA A 29 -8.79 3.57 2.22
C ALA A 29 -10.02 3.90 3.07
N ALA A 30 -9.99 4.99 3.84
CA ALA A 30 -11.15 5.42 4.63
C ALA A 30 -12.39 5.66 3.77
N TYR A 31 -12.24 6.31 2.61
CA TYR A 31 -13.34 6.53 1.67
C TYR A 31 -13.87 5.21 1.08
N ALA A 32 -12.99 4.30 0.66
CA ALA A 32 -13.39 3.00 0.12
C ALA A 32 -14.12 2.15 1.18
N MET A 33 -13.67 2.19 2.44
CA MET A 33 -14.33 1.53 3.56
C MET A 33 -15.73 2.13 3.80
N GLY A 34 -15.87 3.46 3.79
CA GLY A 34 -17.16 4.14 3.89
C GLY A 34 -18.11 3.92 2.70
N ARG A 35 -17.62 3.26 1.64
CA ARG A 35 -18.38 2.83 0.46
C ARG A 35 -18.59 1.31 0.43
N ASP A 36 -18.26 0.61 1.51
CA ASP A 36 -18.34 -0.85 1.64
C ASP A 36 -17.55 -1.62 0.57
N LEU A 37 -16.49 -1.02 0.02
CA LEU A 37 -15.64 -1.64 -1.01
C LEU A 37 -14.48 -2.44 -0.42
N ILE A 38 -14.13 -2.17 0.85
CA ILE A 38 -13.08 -2.86 1.58
C ILE A 38 -13.53 -3.08 3.03
N SER A 39 -12.95 -4.07 3.69
CA SER A 39 -13.19 -4.32 5.11
C SER A 39 -12.49 -3.29 6.01
N LYS A 40 -12.93 -3.21 7.27
CA LYS A 40 -12.27 -2.40 8.29
C LYS A 40 -10.85 -2.90 8.53
N GLU A 41 -10.66 -4.21 8.56
CA GLU A 41 -9.37 -4.88 8.78
C GLU A 41 -8.38 -4.50 7.68
N PHE A 42 -8.82 -4.46 6.41
CA PHE A 42 -7.97 -4.03 5.30
C PHE A 42 -7.63 -2.53 5.39
N LYS A 43 -8.59 -1.68 5.78
CA LYS A 43 -8.34 -0.25 6.01
C LYS A 43 -7.33 -0.03 7.15
N ASP A 44 -7.42 -0.80 8.23
CA ASP A 44 -6.50 -0.71 9.36
C ASP A 44 -5.11 -1.23 8.98
N PHE A 45 -5.03 -2.35 8.26
CA PHE A 45 -3.80 -2.87 7.66
C PHE A 45 -3.05 -1.82 6.82
N ILE A 46 -3.75 -1.14 5.91
CA ILE A 46 -3.17 -0.05 5.11
C ILE A 46 -2.68 1.09 6.02
N SER A 47 -3.50 1.50 6.99
CA SER A 47 -3.17 2.61 7.88
C SER A 47 -1.96 2.33 8.76
N GLU A 48 -1.86 1.13 9.32
CA GLU A 48 -0.74 0.71 10.17
C GLU A 48 0.55 0.55 9.35
N SER A 49 0.45 0.01 8.14
CA SER A 49 1.60 -0.14 7.24
C SER A 49 2.16 1.21 6.80
N LEU A 50 1.30 2.14 6.35
CA LEU A 50 1.73 3.47 5.89
C LEU A 50 2.30 4.34 7.01
N ASN A 51 1.84 4.17 8.25
CA ASN A 51 2.38 4.90 9.41
C ASN A 51 3.81 4.47 9.76
N GLN A 52 4.23 3.27 9.37
CA GLN A 52 5.58 2.77 9.60
C GLN A 52 6.58 3.28 8.57
N ILE A 53 6.12 3.81 7.43
CA ILE A 53 6.98 4.31 6.35
C ILE A 53 7.52 5.69 6.70
N LYS A 54 8.83 5.77 6.96
CA LYS A 54 9.56 7.02 7.23
C LYS A 54 10.53 7.36 6.12
N ASP A 55 11.09 6.35 5.49
CA ASP A 55 12.05 6.50 4.42
C ASP A 55 11.79 5.52 3.25
N ARG A 56 12.71 5.55 2.29
CA ARG A 56 12.65 4.73 1.08
C ARG A 56 12.73 3.24 1.40
N ASP A 57 13.57 2.85 2.36
CA ASP A 57 13.81 1.44 2.67
C ASP A 57 12.55 0.83 3.32
N ASP A 58 11.87 1.60 4.18
CA ASP A 58 10.56 1.21 4.72
C ASP A 58 9.52 1.04 3.61
N PHE A 59 9.53 1.92 2.61
CA PHE A 59 8.60 1.83 1.47
C PHE A 59 8.89 0.63 0.57
N GLU A 60 10.16 0.32 0.32
CA GLU A 60 10.57 -0.88 -0.44
C GLU A 60 10.14 -2.15 0.31
N ALA A 61 10.32 -2.19 1.64
CA ALA A 61 9.85 -3.29 2.49
C ALA A 61 8.31 -3.45 2.45
N PHE A 62 7.57 -2.34 2.59
CA PHE A 62 6.11 -2.35 2.46
C PHE A 62 5.66 -2.83 1.08
N SER A 63 6.32 -2.38 0.01
CA SER A 63 5.99 -2.77 -1.36
C SER A 63 6.11 -4.28 -1.56
N GLY A 64 7.22 -4.88 -1.09
CA GLY A 64 7.41 -6.33 -1.14
C GLY A 64 6.42 -7.10 -0.26
N TYR A 65 6.10 -6.58 0.93
CA TYR A 65 5.09 -7.18 1.80
C TYR A 65 3.69 -7.15 1.14
N PHE A 66 3.31 -6.03 0.55
CA PHE A 66 2.04 -5.89 -0.15
C PHE A 66 1.97 -6.78 -1.39
N GLU A 67 3.07 -6.94 -2.12
CA GLU A 67 3.16 -7.88 -3.24
C GLU A 67 2.93 -9.33 -2.78
N ALA A 68 3.57 -9.76 -1.68
CA ALA A 68 3.34 -11.07 -1.10
C ALA A 68 1.89 -11.25 -0.64
N PHE A 69 1.32 -10.25 0.05
CA PHE A 69 -0.10 -10.24 0.44
C PHE A 69 -1.03 -10.44 -0.76
N MET A 70 -0.82 -9.68 -1.85
CA MET A 70 -1.60 -9.82 -3.08
C MET A 70 -1.39 -11.17 -3.77
N GLY A 71 -0.18 -11.73 -3.71
CA GLY A 71 0.12 -13.08 -4.19
C GLY A 71 -0.69 -14.14 -3.45
N TYR A 72 -0.74 -14.08 -2.12
CA TYR A 72 -1.59 -14.96 -1.31
C TYR A 72 -3.07 -14.73 -1.57
N TYR A 73 -3.52 -13.48 -1.60
CA TYR A 73 -4.92 -13.14 -1.91
C TYR A 73 -5.36 -13.77 -3.23
N LYS A 74 -4.56 -13.59 -4.29
CA LYS A 74 -4.87 -14.13 -5.62
C LYS A 74 -4.84 -15.66 -5.64
N PHE A 75 -3.91 -16.29 -4.92
CA PHE A 75 -3.85 -17.75 -4.82
C PHE A 75 -5.13 -18.33 -4.22
N TYR A 76 -5.68 -17.71 -3.17
CA TYR A 76 -6.94 -18.16 -2.55
C TYR A 76 -8.17 -17.82 -3.40
N ASP A 77 -8.19 -16.64 -4.04
CA ASP A 77 -9.26 -16.21 -4.96
C ASP A 77 -9.39 -17.17 -6.16
N GLU A 78 -8.27 -17.51 -6.81
CA GLU A 78 -8.26 -18.46 -7.96
C GLU A 78 -8.64 -19.89 -7.55
N LYS A 79 -8.43 -20.27 -6.29
CA LYS A 79 -8.81 -21.59 -5.76
C LYS A 79 -10.24 -21.67 -5.24
N GLY A 80 -10.97 -20.55 -5.17
CA GLY A 80 -12.30 -20.50 -4.58
C GLY A 80 -12.32 -20.89 -3.08
N GLU A 81 -11.16 -20.82 -2.42
CA GLU A 81 -11.02 -21.08 -0.99
C GLU A 81 -11.25 -19.75 -0.27
N THR A 82 -12.38 -19.61 0.41
CA THR A 82 -12.59 -18.48 1.34
C THR A 82 -11.68 -18.67 2.55
N LEU A 83 -10.84 -17.67 2.81
CA LEU A 83 -10.08 -17.52 4.06
C LEU A 83 -11.00 -17.44 5.29
#